data_AF-A0A523VZ79-F1
#
_entry.id   AF-A0A523VZ79-F1
#
_cell.length_a   1.000
_cell.length_b   1.000
_cell.length_c   1.000
_cell.angle_alpha   90.00
_cell.angle_beta   90.00
_cell.angle_gamma   90.00
#
_symmetry.space_group_name_H-M   'P 1'
#
loop_
_entity.id
_entity.type
_entity.pdbx_description
1 polymer ?
#
loop_
_entity_poly.entity_id
_entity_poly.type
_entity_poly.pdbx_seq_one_letter_code
_entity_poly.pdbx_strand_id
1 'polypeptide(L)'
;MIKETVKILNENGLHALPASRFVKLAEKFKSSIMLTKDEIEVSGKSIMGILTLACEKGSKVILVCDGKDEKEAMEALKKILEGQD
;
A
#
# COMPACT_ATOMS: atom_id res chain seq x y z
N MET A 1 13.45 4.55 -7.59
CA MET A 1 12.95 3.72 -6.49
C MET A 1 12.89 4.50 -5.18
N ILE A 2 11.70 4.60 -4.57
CA ILE A 2 11.47 5.12 -3.21
C ILE A 2 10.94 3.99 -2.32
N LYS A 3 11.42 3.93 -1.08
CA LYS A 3 11.03 2.94 -0.07
C LYS A 3 10.73 3.62 1.26
N GLU A 4 9.54 3.40 1.80
CA GLU A 4 9.14 3.95 3.10
C GLU A 4 8.47 2.90 3.98
N THR A 5 8.68 3.00 5.29
CA THR A 5 7.89 2.24 6.27
C THR A 5 6.68 3.07 6.68
N VAL A 6 5.48 2.56 6.41
CA VAL A 6 4.20 3.22 6.68
C VAL A 6 3.45 2.46 7.76
N LYS A 7 2.87 3.18 8.73
CA LYS A 7 2.02 2.59 9.77
C LYS A 7 0.57 2.59 9.29
N ILE A 8 -0.10 1.44 9.37
CA ILE A 8 -1.52 1.34 9.04
C ILE A 8 -2.34 1.99 10.14
N LEU A 9 -3.15 2.98 9.80
CA LEU A 9 -3.96 3.72 10.79
C LEU A 9 -5.47 3.55 10.58
N ASN A 10 -5.91 2.96 9.48
CA ASN A 10 -7.33 2.60 9.28
C ASN A 10 -7.82 1.77 10.47
N GLU A 11 -9.01 2.07 11.00
CA GLU A 11 -9.51 1.46 12.24
C GLU A 11 -9.57 -0.06 12.18
N ASN A 12 -10.03 -0.61 11.05
CA ASN A 12 -10.11 -2.05 10.79
C ASN A 12 -8.92 -2.56 9.96
N GLY A 13 -7.78 -1.86 9.97
CA GLY A 13 -6.63 -2.19 9.14
C GLY A 13 -6.89 -2.07 7.64
N LEU A 14 -6.05 -2.71 6.83
CA LEU A 14 -6.14 -2.74 5.37
C LEU A 14 -7.11 -3.82 4.86
N HIS A 15 -8.35 -3.76 5.36
CA HIS A 15 -9.47 -4.62 4.97
C HIS A 15 -10.00 -4.31 3.56
N ALA A 16 -11.05 -5.02 3.13
CA ALA A 16 -11.56 -4.98 1.75
C ALA A 16 -11.78 -3.57 1.16
N LEU A 17 -12.35 -2.63 1.93
CA LEU A 17 -12.64 -1.28 1.44
C LEU A 17 -11.36 -0.45 1.20
N PRO A 18 -10.49 -0.16 2.19
CA PRO A 18 -9.25 0.58 1.95
C PRO A 18 -8.30 -0.17 1.01
N ALA A 19 -8.27 -1.51 1.05
CA ALA A 19 -7.49 -2.30 0.08
C ALA A 19 -7.97 -2.07 -1.36
N SER A 20 -9.29 -2.08 -1.60
CA SER A 20 -9.84 -1.81 -2.94
C SER A 20 -9.53 -0.40 -3.43
N ARG A 21 -9.55 0.60 -2.53
CA ARG A 21 -9.15 1.99 -2.86
C ARG A 21 -7.67 2.07 -3.19
N PHE A 22 -6.83 1.42 -2.39
CA PHE A 22 -5.38 1.33 -2.60
C PHE A 22 -5.07 0.75 -3.98
N VAL A 23 -5.63 -0.42 -4.31
CA VAL A 23 -5.38 -1.08 -5.61
C VAL A 23 -5.83 -0.19 -6.77
N LYS A 24 -7.05 0.36 -6.71
CA LYS A 24 -7.57 1.24 -7.77
C LYS A 24 -6.71 2.48 -7.98
N LEU A 25 -6.10 3.01 -6.91
CA LEU A 25 -5.18 4.13 -7.01
C LEU A 25 -3.82 3.67 -7.55
N ALA A 26 -3.28 2.56 -7.04
CA ALA A 26 -2.02 1.98 -7.48
C ALA A 26 -2.00 1.64 -8.99
N GLU A 27 -3.12 1.16 -9.53
CA GLU A 27 -3.29 0.84 -10.95
C GLU A 27 -3.16 2.07 -11.88
N LYS A 28 -3.37 3.29 -11.36
CA LYS A 28 -3.23 4.52 -12.15
C LYS A 28 -1.77 4.90 -12.39
N PHE A 29 -0.85 4.42 -11.57
CA PHE A 29 0.57 4.74 -11.67
C PHE A 29 1.30 3.79 -12.62
N LYS A 30 2.28 4.33 -13.34
CA LYS A 30 3.22 3.57 -14.18
C LYS A 30 4.26 2.82 -13.36
N SER A 31 4.54 3.29 -12.15
CA SER A 31 5.46 2.64 -11.22
C SER A 31 5.04 1.21 -10.86
N SER A 32 6.04 0.36 -10.64
CA SER A 32 5.85 -0.88 -9.87
C SER A 32 5.62 -0.51 -8.41
N ILE A 33 4.68 -1.19 -7.77
CA ILE A 33 4.27 -0.90 -6.40
C ILE A 33 4.25 -2.19 -5.63
N MET A 34 5.04 -2.27 -4.57
CA MET A 34 5.16 -3.44 -3.71
C MET A 34 4.85 -3.07 -2.27
N LEU A 35 4.17 -3.98 -1.57
CA LEU A 35 3.95 -3.92 -0.14
C LEU A 35 4.60 -5.14 0.51
N THR A 36 5.39 -4.91 1.55
CA THR A 36 6.01 -5.97 2.35
C THR A 36 5.57 -5.83 3.80
N LYS A 37 5.09 -6.92 4.40
CA LYS A 37 4.86 -7.04 5.83
C LYS A 37 5.55 -8.32 6.29
N ASP A 38 6.41 -8.21 7.30
CA ASP A 38 7.27 -9.31 7.75
C ASP A 38 8.11 -9.85 6.56
N GLU A 39 7.96 -11.12 6.19
CA GLU A 39 8.65 -11.74 5.04
C GLU A 39 7.77 -11.86 3.79
N ILE A 40 6.50 -11.43 3.87
CA ILE A 40 5.55 -11.56 2.77
C ILE A 40 5.56 -10.28 1.94
N GLU A 41 5.92 -10.41 0.68
CA GLU A 41 5.89 -9.34 -0.30
C GLU A 41 4.80 -9.58 -1.35
N VAL A 42 4.01 -8.55 -1.65
CA VAL A 42 2.93 -8.62 -2.64
C VAL A 42 2.94 -7.38 -3.53
N SER A 43 2.39 -7.54 -4.73
CA SER A 43 2.09 -6.39 -5.59
C SER A 43 0.99 -5.53 -4.97
N GLY A 44 1.25 -4.24 -4.86
CA GLY A 44 0.27 -3.22 -4.48
C GLY A 44 -0.87 -3.03 -5.49
N LYS A 45 -0.78 -3.67 -6.67
CA LYS A 45 -1.84 -3.71 -7.69
C LYS A 45 -2.66 -5.00 -7.66
N SER A 46 -2.43 -5.88 -6.67
CA SER A 46 -3.18 -7.13 -6.49
C SER A 46 -4.03 -7.08 -5.24
N ILE A 47 -5.36 -7.02 -5.40
CA ILE A 47 -6.29 -7.03 -4.27
C ILE A 47 -6.14 -8.29 -3.40
N MET A 48 -5.95 -9.46 -4.01
CA MET A 48 -5.76 -10.71 -3.28
C MET A 48 -4.45 -10.69 -2.48
N GLY A 49 -3.37 -10.15 -3.06
CA GLY A 49 -2.10 -10.00 -2.36
C GLY A 49 -2.23 -9.11 -1.13
N ILE A 50 -2.85 -7.93 -1.28
CA ILE A 50 -3.05 -7.01 -0.16
C ILE A 50 -3.88 -7.63 0.97
N LEU A 51 -4.97 -8.32 0.64
CA LEU A 51 -5.79 -8.99 1.65
C LEU A 51 -5.03 -10.12 2.36
N THR A 52 -4.09 -10.77 1.69
CA THR A 52 -3.26 -11.84 2.26
C THR A 52 -2.24 -11.30 3.27
N LEU A 53 -1.78 -10.05 3.14
CA LEU A 53 -0.85 -9.46 4.12
C LEU A 53 -1.48 -9.27 5.52
N ALA A 54 -2.81 -9.31 5.63
CA ALA A 54 -3.53 -9.18 6.89
C ALA A 54 -3.00 -8.00 7.75
N CYS A 55 -2.93 -6.80 7.17
CA CYS A 55 -2.38 -5.63 7.85
C CYS A 55 -3.42 -5.02 8.79
N GLU A 56 -3.33 -5.32 10.08
CA GLU A 56 -4.17 -4.74 11.13
C GLU A 56 -3.76 -3.30 11.47
N LYS A 57 -4.64 -2.54 12.15
CA LYS A 57 -4.31 -1.21 12.68
C LYS A 57 -3.04 -1.29 13.52
N GLY A 58 -2.10 -0.40 13.24
CA GLY A 58 -0.81 -0.33 13.93
C GLY A 58 0.30 -1.16 13.28
N SER A 59 -0.03 -2.04 12.33
CA SER A 59 0.98 -2.76 11.53
C SER A 59 1.90 -1.78 10.82
N LYS A 60 3.17 -2.17 10.67
CA LYS A 60 4.12 -1.46 9.80
C LYS A 60 4.24 -2.25 8.50
N VAL A 61 4.08 -1.56 7.38
CA VAL A 61 4.31 -2.11 6.05
C VAL A 61 5.41 -1.31 5.37
N ILE A 62 6.21 -1.99 4.58
CA ILE A 62 7.16 -1.33 3.68
C ILE A 62 6.43 -1.11 2.36
N LEU A 63 6.29 0.15 1.96
CA LEU A 63 5.82 0.54 0.64
C LEU A 63 7.03 0.85 -0.23
N VAL A 64 7.11 0.19 -1.38
CA VAL A 64 8.12 0.46 -2.41
C VAL A 64 7.40 0.92 -3.68
N CYS A 65 7.79 2.07 -4.20
CA CYS A 65 7.37 2.58 -5.49
C CYS A 65 8.61 2.73 -6.37
N ASP A 66 8.58 2.13 -7.56
CA ASP A 66 9.69 2.21 -8.51
C ASP A 66 9.21 2.51 -9.93
N GLY A 67 9.55 3.69 -10.43
CA GLY A 67 9.14 4.14 -11.76
C GLY A 67 9.11 5.65 -11.92
N LYS A 68 8.53 6.09 -13.05
CA LYS A 68 8.57 7.51 -13.47
C LYS A 68 7.73 8.44 -12.60
N ASP A 69 6.72 7.90 -11.94
CA ASP A 69 5.75 8.60 -11.09
C ASP A 69 5.82 8.11 -9.64
N GLU A 70 7.00 7.63 -9.20
CA GLU A 70 7.18 6.98 -7.90
C GLU A 70 6.98 7.91 -6.71
N LYS A 71 7.24 9.21 -6.87
CA LYS A 71 7.03 10.22 -5.81
C LYS A 71 5.55 10.45 -5.59
N GLU A 72 4.82 10.71 -6.68
CA GLU A 72 3.38 10.90 -6.67
C GLU A 72 2.66 9.63 -6.17
N ALA A 73 3.12 8.45 -6.59
CA ALA A 73 2.61 7.18 -6.12
C ALA A 73 2.82 6.98 -4.62
N MET A 74 4.02 7.26 -4.11
CA MET A 74 4.35 7.13 -2.69
C MET A 74 3.44 8.03 -1.84
N GLU A 75 3.34 9.32 -2.16
CA GLU A 75 2.53 10.26 -1.39
C GLU A 75 1.05 9.90 -1.40
N ALA A 76 0.50 9.55 -2.56
CA ALA A 76 -0.93 9.27 -2.70
C ALA A 76 -1.33 7.95 -2.01
N LEU A 77 -0.52 6.89 -2.15
CA LEU A 77 -0.81 5.60 -1.54
C LEU A 77 -0.61 5.59 -0.03
N LYS A 78 0.37 6.35 0.47
CA LYS A 78 0.61 6.49 1.90
C LYS A 78 -0.62 7.06 2.64
N LYS A 79 -1.33 8.02 2.03
CA LYS A 79 -2.57 8.58 2.62
C LYS A 79 -3.65 7.52 2.86
N ILE A 80 -3.84 6.60 1.91
CA ILE A 80 -4.79 5.48 2.08
C ILE A 80 -4.40 4.59 3.27
N LEU A 81 -3.11 4.23 3.37
CA LEU A 81 -2.58 3.39 4.44
C LEU A 81 -2.66 4.07 5.82
N GLU A 82 -2.48 5.39 5.86
CA GLU A 82 -2.61 6.22 7.06
C GLU A 82 -4.07 6.63 7.36
N GLY A 83 -5.04 6.16 6.58
CA GLY A 83 -6.46 6.45 6.79
C GLY A 83 -6.85 7.92 6.60
N GLN A 84 -6.14 8.64 5.73
CA GLN A 84 -6.34 10.07 5.43
C GLN A 84 -7.04 10.33 4.09
N ASP A 85 -7.75 9.32 3.55
CA ASP A 85 -8.37 9.31 2.21
C ASP A 85 -9.91 9.33 2.24
#